data_AF-A0A1T5M5R3-F1
#
_entry.id   AF-A0A1T5M5R3-F1
#
_cell.length_a   1.000
_cell.length_b   1.000
_cell.length_c   1.000
_cell.angle_alpha   90.00
_cell.angle_beta   90.00
_cell.angle_gamma   90.00
#
_symmetry.space_group_name_H-M   'P 1'
#
loop_
_entity.id
_entity.type
_entity.pdbx_description
1 polymer ?
#
loop_
_entity_poly.entity_id
_entity_poly.type
_entity_poly.pdbx_seq_one_letter_code
_entity_poly.pdbx_strand_id
1 'polypeptide(L)'
;METDYTSTPYIITNIIAIFTAIISMIRPNIGRVLLSGIFIGAAAFNGFTAWKNPDLYLLFGELTTSGLYRSIILGPFSRHIELYISILVCYQVLVGAFLLYNGKLMKAAMLAGTIFLLGIAPLGIGSAFPAPLILATSLIILIRRKIEYSIYEGMGRKIKHFPH
;
A
#
# COMPACT_ATOMS: atom_id res chain seq x y z
N MET A 1 8.74 -16.31 -28.36
CA MET A 1 7.62 -16.03 -27.44
C MET A 1 8.23 -15.26 -26.29
N GLU A 2 8.28 -13.94 -26.42
CA GLU A 2 8.72 -13.06 -25.35
C GLU A 2 7.61 -13.05 -24.30
N THR A 3 7.82 -13.72 -23.18
CA THR A 3 6.91 -13.64 -22.04
C THR A 3 6.99 -12.22 -21.53
N ASP A 4 5.93 -11.45 -21.75
CA ASP A 4 5.75 -10.11 -21.20
C ASP A 4 5.53 -10.21 -19.68
N TYR A 5 6.63 -10.41 -18.95
CA TYR A 5 6.64 -10.49 -17.50
C TYR A 5 6.26 -9.16 -16.83
N THR A 6 6.18 -8.06 -17.58
CA THR A 6 5.82 -6.73 -17.04
C THR A 6 4.30 -6.57 -16.93
N SER A 7 3.52 -7.13 -17.85
CA SER A 7 2.06 -7.03 -17.81
C SER A 7 1.41 -7.90 -16.73
N THR A 8 1.98 -9.06 -16.41
CA THR A 8 1.37 -9.97 -15.42
C THR A 8 1.30 -9.37 -14.01
N PRO A 9 2.40 -8.89 -13.38
CA PRO A 9 2.35 -8.22 -12.09
C PRO A 9 1.50 -6.95 -12.11
N TYR A 10 1.52 -6.20 -13.22
CA TYR A 10 0.72 -4.99 -13.40
C TYR A 10 -0.79 -5.30 -13.36
N ILE A 11 -1.25 -6.29 -14.13
CA ILE A 11 -2.66 -6.72 -14.18
C ILE A 11 -3.09 -7.24 -12.80
N ILE A 12 -2.28 -8.11 -12.19
CA ILE A 12 -2.57 -8.67 -10.86
C ILE A 12 -2.71 -7.56 -9.82
N THR A 13 -1.81 -6.57 -9.82
CA THR A 13 -1.84 -5.46 -8.86
C THR A 13 -3.12 -4.63 -9.00
N ASN A 14 -3.55 -4.35 -10.23
CA ASN A 14 -4.80 -3.62 -10.47
C ASN A 14 -6.05 -4.42 -10.06
N ILE A 15 -6.06 -5.74 -10.31
CA ILE A 15 -7.15 -6.62 -9.85
C ILE A 15 -7.21 -6.63 -8.31
N ILE A 16 -6.07 -6.77 -7.63
CA ILE A 16 -6.00 -6.72 -6.16
C ILE A 16 -6.51 -5.37 -5.64
N ALA A 17 -6.16 -4.26 -6.31
CA ALA A 17 -6.63 -2.94 -5.92
C ALA A 17 -8.15 -2.79 -6.03
N ILE A 18 -8.74 -3.21 -7.16
CA ILE A 18 -10.20 -3.20 -7.37
C ILE A 18 -10.90 -4.07 -6.34
N PHE A 19 -10.42 -5.30 -6.14
CA PHE A 19 -10.96 -6.22 -5.16
C PHE A 19 -10.93 -5.62 -3.75
N THR A 20 -9.79 -5.04 -3.36
CA THR A 20 -9.63 -4.39 -2.06
C THR A 20 -10.59 -3.20 -1.88
N ALA A 21 -10.81 -2.41 -2.94
CA ALA A 21 -11.77 -1.31 -2.91
C ALA A 21 -13.21 -1.79 -2.70
N ILE A 22 -13.64 -2.82 -3.45
CA ILE A 22 -14.96 -3.43 -3.31
C ILE A 22 -15.15 -3.96 -1.89
N ILE A 23 -14.19 -4.73 -1.36
CA ILE A 23 -14.27 -5.26 0.00
C ILE A 23 -14.26 -4.14 1.05
N SER A 24 -13.51 -3.06 0.84
CA SER A 24 -13.50 -1.90 1.75
C SER A 24 -14.85 -1.19 1.82
N MET A 25 -15.62 -1.20 0.73
CA MET A 25 -16.98 -0.65 0.71
C MET A 25 -18.00 -1.55 1.42
N ILE A 26 -17.91 -2.88 1.22
CA ILE A 26 -18.90 -3.84 1.72
C ILE A 26 -18.61 -4.27 3.17
N ARG A 27 -17.34 -4.54 3.47
CA ARG A 27 -16.85 -5.06 4.75
C ARG A 27 -15.65 -4.22 5.23
N PRO A 28 -15.89 -3.03 5.82
CA PRO A 28 -14.82 -2.08 6.17
C PRO A 28 -13.66 -2.68 6.97
N ASN A 29 -13.96 -3.54 7.95
CA ASN A 29 -12.93 -4.19 8.76
C ASN A 29 -12.06 -5.18 7.96
N ILE A 30 -12.64 -5.91 7.00
CA ILE A 30 -11.86 -6.80 6.13
C ILE A 30 -11.02 -5.97 5.16
N GLY A 31 -11.59 -4.89 4.61
CA GLY A 31 -10.85 -3.95 3.76
C GLY A 31 -9.62 -3.37 4.46
N ARG A 32 -9.74 -3.03 5.74
CA ARG A 32 -8.59 -2.60 6.57
C ARG A 32 -7.51 -3.66 6.73
N VAL A 33 -7.90 -4.92 6.95
CA VAL A 33 -6.95 -6.04 7.04
C VAL A 33 -6.23 -6.24 5.71
N LEU A 34 -6.96 -6.18 4.58
CA LEU A 34 -6.36 -6.27 3.25
C LEU A 34 -5.37 -5.13 2.99
N LEU A 35 -5.76 -3.88 3.28
CA LEU A 35 -4.90 -2.72 3.13
C LEU A 35 -3.66 -2.81 4.03
N SER A 36 -3.83 -3.25 5.28
CA SER A 36 -2.70 -3.55 6.17
C SER A 36 -1.75 -4.58 5.55
N GLY A 37 -2.30 -5.67 4.99
CA GLY A 37 -1.53 -6.70 4.31
C GLY A 37 -0.77 -6.16 3.10
N ILE A 38 -1.39 -5.28 2.31
CA ILE A 38 -0.74 -4.61 1.17
C ILE A 38 0.42 -3.73 1.64
N PHE A 39 0.23 -2.89 2.67
CA PHE A 39 1.30 -2.03 3.18
C PHE A 39 2.46 -2.85 3.78
N ILE A 40 2.17 -3.87 4.59
CA ILE A 40 3.20 -4.73 5.19
C ILE A 40 3.91 -5.56 4.11
N GLY A 41 3.17 -6.12 3.16
CA GLY A 41 3.72 -6.87 2.04
C GLY A 41 4.61 -6.00 1.15
N ALA A 42 4.17 -4.77 0.85
CA ALA A 42 4.99 -3.80 0.13
C ALA A 42 6.25 -3.42 0.91
N ALA A 43 6.17 -3.26 2.23
CA ALA A 43 7.34 -3.01 3.07
C ALA A 43 8.35 -4.16 3.01
N ALA A 44 7.87 -5.41 3.11
CA ALA A 44 8.72 -6.60 3.02
C ALA A 44 9.39 -6.71 1.64
N PHE A 45 8.61 -6.55 0.56
CA PHE A 45 9.12 -6.54 -0.80
C PHE A 45 10.15 -5.43 -1.03
N ASN A 46 9.86 -4.22 -0.52
CA ASN A 46 10.74 -3.08 -0.67
C ASN A 46 12.04 -3.24 0.11
N GLY A 47 11.97 -3.71 1.36
CA GLY A 47 13.15 -3.96 2.17
C GLY A 47 14.04 -5.05 1.57
N PHE A 48 13.43 -6.13 1.09
CA PHE A 48 14.17 -7.19 0.42
C PHE A 48 14.83 -6.71 -0.88
N THR A 49 14.10 -5.96 -1.71
CA THR A 49 14.63 -5.43 -2.97
C THR A 49 15.75 -4.43 -2.74
N ALA A 50 15.61 -3.51 -1.78
CA ALA A 50 16.67 -2.56 -1.44
C ALA A 50 17.94 -3.25 -0.91
N TRP A 51 17.80 -4.34 -0.16
CA TRP A 51 18.94 -5.09 0.35
C TRP A 51 19.63 -5.94 -0.73
N LYS A 52 18.86 -6.51 -1.67
CA LYS A 52 19.41 -7.41 -2.69
C LYS A 52 19.88 -6.69 -3.95
N ASN A 53 19.07 -5.79 -4.48
CA ASN A 53 19.26 -5.15 -5.78
C ASN A 53 18.68 -3.72 -5.76
N PRO A 54 19.32 -2.77 -5.05
CA PRO A 54 18.79 -1.41 -4.91
C PRO A 54 18.67 -0.67 -6.25
N ASP A 55 19.52 -0.97 -7.23
CA ASP A 55 19.49 -0.31 -8.55
C ASP A 55 18.18 -0.55 -9.32
N LEU A 56 17.40 -1.59 -8.98
CA LEU A 56 16.07 -1.80 -9.56
C LEU A 56 15.13 -0.61 -9.33
N TYR A 57 15.36 0.21 -8.30
CA TYR A 57 14.55 1.41 -8.07
C TYR A 57 14.81 2.53 -9.08
N LEU A 58 15.94 2.51 -9.80
CA LEU A 58 16.23 3.48 -10.86
C LEU A 58 15.30 3.31 -12.07
N LEU A 59 14.81 2.08 -12.28
CA LEU A 59 13.81 1.79 -13.31
C LEU A 59 12.53 2.62 -13.12
N PHE A 60 12.16 2.97 -11.88
CA PHE A 60 11.02 3.86 -11.64
C PHE A 60 11.23 5.28 -12.20
N GLY A 61 12.48 5.74 -12.29
CA GLY A 61 12.85 7.00 -12.93
C GLY A 61 12.78 6.95 -14.46
N GLU A 62 12.94 5.76 -15.04
CA GLU A 62 12.80 5.53 -16.48
C GLU A 62 11.34 5.35 -16.90
N LEU A 63 10.54 4.69 -16.05
CA LEU A 63 9.12 4.37 -16.31
C LEU A 63 8.16 5.51 -15.94
N THR A 64 8.57 6.46 -15.12
CA THR A 64 7.70 7.58 -14.73
C THR A 64 7.52 8.56 -15.90
N THR A 65 6.29 9.03 -16.09
CA THR A 65 5.97 10.11 -17.04
C THR A 65 6.18 11.51 -16.44
N SER A 66 6.48 11.60 -15.14
CA SER A 66 6.69 12.87 -14.45
C SER A 66 8.16 13.29 -14.44
N GLY A 67 8.48 14.41 -15.10
CA GLY A 67 9.84 14.96 -15.13
C GLY A 67 10.39 15.28 -13.74
N LEU A 68 9.54 15.71 -12.80
CA LEU A 68 9.92 15.94 -11.41
C LEU A 68 10.35 14.64 -10.73
N TYR A 69 9.54 13.59 -10.78
CA TYR A 69 9.88 12.29 -10.20
C TYR A 69 11.13 11.70 -10.83
N ARG A 70 11.25 11.79 -12.15
CA ARG A 70 12.45 11.36 -12.88
C ARG A 70 13.72 12.03 -12.34
N SER A 71 13.69 13.35 -12.17
CA SER A 71 14.84 14.11 -11.66
C SER A 71 15.20 13.76 -10.21
N ILE A 72 14.20 13.50 -9.36
CA ILE A 72 14.41 13.09 -7.96
C ILE A 72 15.01 11.68 -7.90
N ILE A 73 14.43 10.74 -8.65
CA ILE A 73 14.83 9.32 -8.64
C ILE A 73 16.24 9.16 -9.19
N LEU A 74 16.53 9.75 -10.36
CA LEU A 74 17.83 9.62 -11.01
C LEU A 74 18.91 10.53 -10.38
N GLY A 75 18.51 11.54 -9.60
CA GLY A 75 19.41 12.50 -8.96
C GLY A 75 19.67 12.21 -7.47
N PRO A 76 19.03 12.92 -6.52
CA PRO A 76 19.32 12.75 -5.09
C PRO A 76 19.02 11.35 -4.56
N PHE A 77 17.97 10.69 -5.04
CA PHE A 77 17.58 9.36 -4.56
C PHE A 77 18.59 8.27 -4.95
N SER A 78 19.10 8.29 -6.19
CA SER A 78 20.06 7.31 -6.71
C SER A 78 21.36 7.22 -5.89
N ARG A 79 21.74 8.30 -5.21
CA ARG A 79 22.94 8.34 -4.35
C ARG A 79 22.77 7.60 -3.02
N HIS A 80 21.54 7.40 -2.54
CA HIS A 80 21.25 6.85 -1.23
C HIS A 80 19.98 5.96 -1.21
N ILE A 81 19.82 5.11 -2.23
CA ILE A 81 18.62 4.28 -2.43
C ILE A 81 18.23 3.51 -1.17
N GLU A 82 19.18 2.78 -0.58
CA GLU A 82 18.93 1.95 0.61
C GLU A 82 18.39 2.77 1.79
N LEU A 83 18.90 3.99 2.01
CA LEU A 83 18.43 4.85 3.10
C LEU A 83 16.99 5.30 2.85
N TYR A 84 16.69 5.80 1.65
CA TYR A 84 15.35 6.26 1.30
C TYR A 84 14.33 5.13 1.36
N ILE A 85 14.67 3.95 0.82
CA ILE A 85 13.78 2.80 0.88
C ILE A 85 13.63 2.27 2.30
N SER A 86 14.68 2.26 3.12
CA SER A 86 14.57 1.84 4.53
C SER A 86 13.62 2.73 5.32
N ILE A 87 13.65 4.04 5.09
CA ILE A 87 12.68 4.99 5.68
C ILE A 87 11.25 4.66 5.21
N LEU A 88 11.07 4.39 3.91
CA LEU A 88 9.76 3.99 3.37
C LEU A 88 9.27 2.65 3.93
N VAL A 89 10.15 1.68 4.16
CA VAL A 89 9.82 0.39 4.78
C VAL A 89 9.31 0.61 6.20
N CYS A 90 10.02 1.38 7.03
CA CYS A 90 9.56 1.72 8.38
C CYS A 90 8.19 2.41 8.35
N TYR A 91 8.03 3.36 7.43
CA TYR A 91 6.76 4.06 7.23
C TYR A 91 5.61 3.10 6.84
N GLN A 92 5.84 2.21 5.87
CA GLN A 92 4.83 1.26 5.40
C GLN A 92 4.45 0.24 6.49
N VAL A 93 5.41 -0.23 7.30
CA VAL A 93 5.14 -1.09 8.47
C VAL A 93 4.26 -0.36 9.49
N LEU A 94 4.58 0.89 9.81
CA LEU A 94 3.79 1.68 10.77
C LEU A 94 2.36 1.92 10.28
N VAL A 95 2.19 2.29 8.99
CA VAL A 95 0.86 2.43 8.39
C VAL A 95 0.09 1.12 8.44
N GLY A 96 0.70 0.02 7.99
CA GLY A 96 0.09 -1.30 7.99
C GLY A 96 -0.34 -1.72 9.39
N ALA A 97 0.56 -1.66 10.36
CA ALA A 97 0.26 -2.01 11.75
C ALA A 97 -0.88 -1.16 12.33
N PHE A 98 -0.83 0.17 12.18
CA PHE A 98 -1.84 1.06 12.75
C PHE A 98 -3.20 1.00 12.04
N LEU A 99 -3.27 0.52 10.79
CA LEU A 99 -4.55 0.21 10.15
C LEU A 99 -5.34 -0.87 10.89
N LEU A 100 -4.68 -1.71 11.72
CA LEU A 100 -5.32 -2.75 12.53
C LEU A 100 -5.80 -2.27 13.91
N TYR A 101 -5.37 -1.08 14.36
CA TYR A 101 -5.77 -0.46 15.64
C TYR A 101 -7.12 0.27 15.55
N ASN A 102 -7.57 0.93 16.61
CA ASN A 102 -8.80 1.74 16.57
C ASN A 102 -8.52 3.21 16.85
N GLY A 103 -9.56 4.04 16.66
CA GLY A 103 -9.55 5.43 17.08
C GLY A 103 -8.59 6.30 16.26
N LYS A 104 -7.84 7.16 16.95
CA LYS A 104 -7.03 8.21 16.31
C LYS A 104 -5.86 7.64 15.49
N LEU A 105 -5.17 6.61 16.00
CA LEU A 105 -4.03 5.99 15.30
C LEU A 105 -4.46 5.36 13.98
N MET A 106 -5.59 4.65 13.97
CA MET A 106 -6.18 4.09 12.75
C MET A 106 -6.47 5.17 11.70
N LYS A 107 -7.11 6.28 12.11
CA LYS A 107 -7.42 7.38 11.19
C LYS A 107 -6.16 8.07 10.66
N ALA A 108 -5.15 8.25 11.52
CA ALA A 108 -3.86 8.80 11.12
C ALA A 108 -3.16 7.88 10.09
N ALA A 109 -3.20 6.56 10.31
CA ALA A 109 -2.66 5.57 9.37
C ALA A 109 -3.40 5.58 8.03
N MET A 110 -4.73 5.72 8.03
CA MET A 110 -5.50 5.83 6.79
C MET A 110 -5.14 7.10 6.01
N LEU A 111 -4.99 8.24 6.71
CA LEU A 111 -4.60 9.49 6.07
C LEU A 111 -3.16 9.42 5.53
N ALA A 112 -2.22 8.94 6.33
CA ALA A 112 -0.84 8.72 5.90
C ALA A 112 -0.80 7.80 4.68
N GLY A 113 -1.42 6.63 4.76
CA GLY A 113 -1.51 5.67 3.64
C GLY A 113 -2.09 6.30 2.37
N THR A 114 -3.10 7.17 2.50
CA THR A 114 -3.69 7.91 1.37
C THR A 114 -2.65 8.85 0.75
N ILE A 115 -1.95 9.66 1.56
CA ILE A 115 -0.92 10.59 1.09
C ILE A 115 0.21 9.84 0.38
N PHE A 116 0.66 8.71 0.93
CA PHE A 116 1.68 7.89 0.30
C PHE A 116 1.25 7.33 -1.05
N LEU A 117 0.05 6.75 -1.14
CA LEU A 117 -0.47 6.17 -2.38
C LEU A 117 -0.67 7.24 -3.47
N LEU A 118 -1.16 8.42 -3.09
CA LEU A 118 -1.24 9.56 -4.00
C LEU A 118 0.15 10.06 -4.41
N GLY A 119 1.11 10.05 -3.49
CA GLY A 119 2.50 10.42 -3.73
C GLY A 119 3.18 9.50 -4.76
N ILE A 120 2.94 8.20 -4.72
CA ILE A 120 3.56 7.28 -5.68
C ILE A 120 2.80 7.15 -7.01
N ALA A 121 1.56 7.65 -7.11
CA ALA A 121 0.76 7.55 -8.33
C ALA A 121 1.42 8.16 -9.59
N PRO A 122 2.17 9.28 -9.52
CA PRO A 122 2.90 9.84 -10.66
C PRO A 122 4.05 8.97 -11.18
N LEU A 123 4.40 7.86 -10.51
CA LEU A 123 5.33 6.87 -11.06
C LEU A 123 4.75 6.10 -12.25
N GLY A 124 3.45 6.24 -12.53
CA GLY A 124 2.81 5.66 -13.70
C GLY A 124 2.88 4.13 -13.67
N ILE A 125 3.36 3.53 -14.77
CA ILE A 125 3.49 2.08 -14.92
C ILE A 125 4.36 1.49 -13.81
N GLY A 126 5.38 2.22 -13.35
CA GLY A 126 6.24 1.81 -12.24
C GLY A 126 5.48 1.56 -10.92
N SER A 127 4.38 2.27 -10.69
CA SER A 127 3.52 2.04 -9.51
C SER A 127 2.31 1.14 -9.80
N ALA A 128 2.27 0.50 -10.96
CA ALA A 128 1.10 -0.19 -11.50
C ALA A 128 -0.16 0.69 -11.52
N PHE A 129 -0.01 1.96 -11.90
CA PHE A 129 -1.13 2.89 -12.09
C PHE A 129 -2.27 2.22 -12.90
N PRO A 130 -3.56 2.39 -12.54
CA PRO A 130 -4.13 3.26 -11.52
C PRO A 130 -4.26 2.66 -10.11
N ALA A 131 -3.66 1.50 -9.82
CA ALA A 131 -3.80 0.82 -8.53
C ALA A 131 -3.59 1.71 -7.29
N PRO A 132 -2.58 2.61 -7.22
CA PRO A 132 -2.41 3.49 -6.06
C PRO A 132 -3.62 4.42 -5.82
N LEU A 133 -4.26 4.93 -6.88
CA LEU A 133 -5.44 5.78 -6.76
C LEU A 133 -6.66 5.00 -6.24
N ILE A 134 -6.83 3.76 -6.70
CA ILE A 134 -7.92 2.88 -6.27
C ILE A 134 -7.77 2.53 -4.77
N LEU A 135 -6.55 2.18 -4.35
CA LEU A 135 -6.24 1.89 -2.95
C LEU A 135 -6.36 3.14 -2.07
N ALA A 136 -5.93 4.32 -2.55
CA ALA A 136 -6.12 5.58 -1.84
C ALA A 136 -7.61 5.90 -1.63
N THR A 137 -8.43 5.68 -2.67
CA THR A 137 -9.88 5.82 -2.60
C THR A 137 -10.48 4.88 -1.56
N SER A 138 -9.96 3.66 -1.45
CA SER A 138 -10.39 2.69 -0.43
C SER A 138 -10.17 3.23 0.98
N LEU A 139 -9.00 3.82 1.26
CA LEU A 139 -8.71 4.45 2.56
C LEU A 139 -9.61 5.66 2.83
N ILE A 140 -9.85 6.51 1.83
CA ILE A 140 -10.75 7.67 1.96
C ILE A 140 -12.19 7.22 2.30
N ILE A 141 -12.69 6.17 1.66
CA ILE A 141 -14.00 5.60 1.96
C ILE A 141 -14.05 5.11 3.42
N LEU A 142 -13.01 4.40 3.86
CA LEU A 142 -12.92 3.89 5.24
C LEU A 142 -12.87 5.00 6.28
N ILE A 143 -12.16 6.10 6.01
CA ILE A 143 -12.11 7.28 6.90
C ILE A 143 -13.52 7.86 7.14
N ARG A 144 -14.37 7.85 6.11
CA ARG A 144 -15.72 8.43 6.15
C ARG A 144 -16.75 7.49 6.80
N ARG A 145 -16.43 6.21 7.03
CA ARG A 145 -17.34 5.26 7.67
C ARG A 145 -17.17 5.23 9.19
N LYS A 146 -18.29 5.05 9.91
CA LYS A 146 -18.27 4.66 11.32
C LYS A 146 -17.83 3.20 11.40
N ILE A 147 -16.58 3.00 11.83
CA ILE A 147 -16.05 1.66 12.11
C ILE A 147 -16.27 1.42 13.59
N GLU A 148 -17.33 0.67 13.92
CA GLU A 148 -17.90 0.64 15.27
C GLU A 148 -17.15 -0.26 16.26
N TYR A 149 -16.33 -1.21 15.80
CA TYR A 149 -15.61 -2.14 16.67
C TYR A 149 -14.23 -2.48 16.14
N SER A 150 -13.33 -2.79 17.07
CA SER A 150 -12.01 -3.26 16.72
C SER A 150 -12.01 -4.56 15.95
N ILE A 151 -11.01 -4.76 15.07
CA ILE A 151 -10.77 -6.08 14.46
C ILE A 151 -10.58 -7.13 15.56
N TYR A 152 -9.87 -6.78 16.64
CA TYR A 152 -9.68 -7.64 17.81
C TYR A 152 -10.99 -7.97 18.55
N GLU A 153 -11.87 -6.98 18.73
CA GLU A 153 -13.18 -7.15 19.37
C GLU A 153 -14.14 -7.98 18.50
N GLY A 154 -14.08 -7.79 17.17
CA GLY A 154 -14.86 -8.58 16.22
C GLY A 154 -14.49 -10.06 16.22
N MET A 155 -13.21 -10.40 16.39
CA MET A 155 -12.76 -11.78 16.58
C MET A 155 -13.24 -12.35 17.93
N GLY A 156 -13.14 -11.58 19.02
CA GLY A 156 -13.58 -12.00 20.35
C GLY A 156 -15.08 -12.26 20.48
N ARG A 157 -15.93 -11.52 19.73
CA ARG A 157 -17.38 -11.73 19.74
C ARG A 157 -17.81 -13.06 19.08
N LYS A 158 -17.10 -13.52 18.04
CA LYS A 158 -17.43 -14.80 17.39
C LYS A 158 -17.14 -16.02 18.28
N ILE A 159 -16.23 -15.90 19.23
CA ILE A 159 -15.87 -17.00 20.15
C ILE A 159 -16.96 -17.19 21.23
N LYS A 160 -17.72 -16.15 21.58
CA LYS A 160 -18.78 -16.20 22.61
C LYS A 160 -20.15 -16.70 22.10
N HIS A 161 -20.26 -17.22 20.88
CA HIS A 161 -21.55 -17.64 20.29
C HIS A 161 -21.54 -19.06 19.73
N PHE A 162 -20.70 -19.95 20.26
CA PHE A 162 -20.93 -21.39 20.14
C PHE A 162 -21.83 -21.83 21.30
N PRO A 163 -23.15 -22.00 21.09
CA PRO A 163 -23.95 -22.78 22.03
C PRO A 163 -23.41 -24.22 22.00
N HIS A 164 -23.01 -24.70 23.18
CA HIS A 164 -22.87 -26.13 23.44
C HIS A 164 -24.24 -26.80 23.42
#